data_AF-A0A432MDS7-F1
#
_entry.id   AF-A0A432MDS7-F1
#
_cell.length_a   1.000
_cell.length_b   1.000
_cell.length_c   1.000
_cell.angle_alpha   90.00
_cell.angle_beta   90.00
_cell.angle_gamma   90.00
#
_symmetry.space_group_name_H-M   'P 1'
#
loop_
_entity.id
_entity.type
_entity.pdbx_description
1 polymer ?
#
loop_
_entity_poly.entity_id
_entity_poly.type
_entity_poly.pdbx_seq_one_letter_code
_entity_poly.pdbx_strand_id
1 'polypeptide(L)'
;MGGIGARRRAVGGQVGRDRWRVVVPGWPQWRRGQRRRGMVLLGSYLSALGVGLFAWGTGLGAVLLGFAMFAHWASVADAIRQAAFPGFGPWAPGFSAAMGLGAGAYAPALAVTLQVAFPAWTPGGGFLVDRSAFDSREPEAGHWVWLEATAPERPRTVAQVVGVGGQQVSWVNGALWVDGFRSSVEVEPAGAGR
;
A
#
# COMPACT_ATOMS: atom_id res chain seq x y z
N MET A 1 4.31 -0.51 -61.50
CA MET A 1 3.47 -0.97 -60.36
C MET A 1 4.36 -1.69 -59.37
N GLY A 2 4.29 -1.33 -58.08
CA GLY A 2 4.97 -2.04 -56.99
C GLY A 2 5.92 -1.16 -56.18
N GLY A 3 5.60 -0.96 -54.90
CA GLY A 3 6.63 -0.55 -53.92
C GLY A 3 6.28 0.48 -52.83
N ILE A 4 5.03 0.94 -52.68
CA ILE A 4 4.64 1.86 -51.59
C ILE A 4 3.87 1.08 -50.51
N GLY A 5 4.51 0.16 -49.80
CA GLY A 5 3.80 -0.68 -48.82
C GLY A 5 4.54 -1.02 -47.53
N ALA A 6 5.88 -0.99 -47.51
CA ALA A 6 6.62 -1.64 -46.42
C ALA A 6 7.01 -0.73 -45.23
N ARG A 7 6.92 0.60 -45.33
CA ARG A 7 7.46 1.50 -44.28
C ARG A 7 6.53 1.82 -43.10
N ARG A 8 5.26 1.43 -43.11
CA ARG A 8 4.31 1.79 -42.04
C ARG A 8 4.27 0.86 -40.82
N ARG A 9 4.93 -0.30 -40.84
CA ARG A 9 4.82 -1.30 -39.74
C ARG A 9 5.87 -1.17 -38.63
N ALA A 10 6.98 -0.47 -38.82
CA ALA A 10 8.04 -0.39 -37.81
C ALA A 10 7.83 0.70 -36.73
N VAL A 11 7.05 1.75 -37.04
CA VAL A 11 6.90 2.92 -36.15
C VAL A 11 6.02 2.63 -34.93
N GLY A 12 5.04 1.73 -35.05
CA GLY A 12 4.10 1.41 -33.95
C GLY A 12 4.75 0.72 -32.75
N GLY A 13 5.76 -0.14 -32.98
CA GLY A 13 6.40 -0.93 -31.92
C GLY A 13 7.43 -0.15 -31.08
N GLN A 14 8.11 0.85 -31.67
CA GLN A 14 9.05 1.71 -30.94
C GLN A 14 8.33 2.75 -30.08
N VAL A 15 7.23 3.33 -30.58
CA VAL A 15 6.44 4.33 -29.85
C VAL A 15 5.85 3.76 -28.56
N GLY A 16 5.48 2.47 -28.52
CA GLY A 16 5.03 1.82 -27.28
C GLY A 16 6.15 1.59 -26.26
N ARG A 17 7.35 1.20 -26.71
CA ARG A 17 8.51 0.90 -25.86
C ARG A 17 9.19 2.11 -25.25
N ASP A 18 8.92 3.31 -25.74
CA ASP A 18 9.50 4.53 -25.17
C ASP A 18 8.57 5.18 -24.14
N ARG A 19 7.26 4.88 -24.13
CA ARG A 19 6.27 5.52 -23.25
C ARG A 19 6.47 5.29 -21.75
N TRP A 20 6.93 4.11 -21.34
CA TRP A 20 7.20 3.82 -19.92
C TRP A 20 8.36 4.66 -19.36
N ARG A 21 9.18 5.24 -20.23
CA ARG A 21 10.37 6.00 -19.85
C ARG A 21 10.05 7.37 -19.27
N VAL A 22 8.79 7.82 -19.40
CA VAL A 22 8.25 9.01 -18.75
C VAL A 22 8.11 8.81 -17.24
N VAL A 23 8.04 7.56 -16.79
CA VAL A 23 7.88 7.20 -15.38
C VAL A 23 9.13 7.53 -14.57
N VAL A 24 10.32 7.61 -15.19
CA VAL A 24 11.55 7.96 -14.46
C VAL A 24 11.88 9.44 -14.69
N PRO A 25 11.84 10.29 -13.65
CA PRO A 25 12.22 11.69 -13.78
C PRO A 25 13.67 11.84 -14.25
N GLY A 26 13.93 12.81 -15.13
CA GLY A 26 15.27 13.08 -15.69
C GLY A 26 15.73 12.12 -16.80
N TRP A 27 15.09 10.96 -16.98
CA TRP A 27 15.49 9.98 -18.00
C TRP A 27 15.32 10.47 -19.45
N PRO A 28 14.24 11.18 -19.82
CA PRO A 28 14.11 11.77 -21.16
C PRO A 28 15.23 12.78 -21.48
N GLN A 29 15.61 13.61 -20.51
CA GLN A 29 16.67 14.61 -20.64
C GLN A 29 18.04 13.94 -20.79
N TRP A 30 18.29 12.86 -20.04
CA TRP A 30 19.53 12.08 -20.13
C TRP A 30 19.78 11.52 -21.54
N ARG A 31 18.75 10.90 -22.14
CA ARG A 31 18.83 10.30 -23.48
C ARG A 31 19.08 11.34 -24.59
N ARG A 32 18.67 12.59 -24.39
CA ARG A 32 18.91 13.70 -25.34
C ARG A 32 20.26 14.38 -25.17
N GLY A 33 21.16 13.83 -24.35
CA GLY A 33 22.46 14.44 -24.08
C GLY A 33 22.42 15.56 -23.05
N GLN A 34 21.26 15.95 -22.52
CA GLN A 34 21.13 16.91 -21.41
C GLN A 34 21.39 16.22 -20.05
N ARG A 35 22.52 15.49 -19.95
CA ARG A 35 22.84 14.62 -18.81
C ARG A 35 22.84 15.37 -17.48
N ARG A 36 23.41 16.59 -17.44
CA ARG A 36 23.45 17.42 -16.23
C ARG A 36 22.05 17.78 -15.73
N ARG A 37 21.14 18.18 -16.64
CA ARG A 37 19.76 18.52 -16.29
C ARG A 37 18.97 17.29 -15.85
N GLY A 38 19.17 16.16 -16.52
CA GLY A 38 18.59 14.87 -16.12
C GLY A 38 19.04 14.43 -14.73
N MET A 39 20.34 14.54 -14.43
CA MET A 39 20.91 14.22 -13.10
C MET A 39 20.34 15.10 -11.99
N VAL A 40 20.21 16.41 -12.23
CA VAL A 40 19.67 17.33 -11.22
C VAL A 40 18.21 16.99 -10.90
N LEU A 41 17.38 16.75 -11.92
CA LEU A 41 15.97 16.39 -11.73
C LEU A 41 15.78 15.02 -11.07
N LEU A 42 16.56 14.02 -11.49
CA LEU A 42 16.50 12.69 -10.89
C LEU A 42 17.03 12.71 -9.44
N GLY A 43 18.15 13.40 -9.22
CA GLY A 43 18.77 13.50 -7.90
C GLY A 43 17.88 14.26 -6.91
N SER A 44 17.30 15.39 -7.31
CA SER A 44 16.38 16.14 -6.45
C SER A 44 15.11 15.34 -6.13
N TYR A 45 14.58 14.61 -7.12
CA TYR A 45 13.46 13.68 -6.91
C TYR A 45 13.81 12.57 -5.92
N LEU A 46 14.91 11.83 -6.14
CA LEU A 46 15.28 10.69 -5.30
C LEU A 46 15.64 11.12 -3.87
N SER A 47 16.34 12.24 -3.70
CA SER A 47 16.66 12.77 -2.38
C SER A 47 15.41 13.19 -1.61
N ALA A 48 14.50 13.94 -2.26
CA ALA A 48 13.26 14.37 -1.63
C ALA A 48 12.32 13.20 -1.34
N LEU A 49 12.25 12.21 -2.23
CA LEU A 49 11.49 10.98 -2.02
C LEU A 49 12.06 10.19 -0.85
N GLY A 50 13.37 9.95 -0.81
CA GLY A 50 14.02 9.19 0.26
C GLY A 50 13.86 9.85 1.63
N VAL A 51 14.16 11.14 1.74
CA VAL A 51 14.00 11.87 3.01
C VAL A 51 12.52 12.02 3.39
N GLY A 52 11.64 12.26 2.41
CA GLY A 52 10.20 12.36 2.63
C GLY A 52 9.57 11.05 3.14
N LEU A 53 10.01 9.90 2.60
CA LEU A 53 9.64 8.58 3.07
C LEU A 53 10.22 8.29 4.46
N PHE A 54 11.45 8.72 4.75
CA PHE A 54 12.04 8.58 6.08
C PHE A 54 11.30 9.41 7.13
N ALA A 55 10.86 10.62 6.76
CA ALA A 55 10.08 11.52 7.61
C ALA A 55 8.57 11.33 7.45
N TRP A 56 8.11 10.14 7.04
CA TRP A 56 6.70 9.84 6.78
C TRP A 56 5.82 10.16 7.99
N GLY A 57 4.60 10.64 7.74
CA GLY A 57 3.64 11.03 8.78
C GLY A 57 3.92 12.40 9.44
N THR A 58 5.01 13.08 9.07
CA THR A 58 5.31 14.44 9.55
C THR A 58 4.94 15.50 8.50
N GLY A 59 4.71 16.74 8.95
CA GLY A 59 4.49 17.87 8.05
C GLY A 59 5.66 18.13 7.10
N LEU A 60 6.91 17.98 7.58
CA LEU A 60 8.11 18.13 6.76
C LEU A 60 8.21 17.02 5.69
N GLY A 61 7.90 15.77 6.06
CA GLY A 61 7.83 14.66 5.11
C GLY A 61 6.82 14.92 4.00
N ALA A 62 5.63 15.45 4.35
CA ALA A 62 4.61 15.81 3.36
C ALA A 62 5.10 16.89 2.37
N VAL A 63 5.80 17.93 2.85
CA VAL A 63 6.38 18.97 1.99
C VAL A 63 7.42 18.38 1.03
N LEU A 64 8.30 17.51 1.51
CA LEU A 64 9.33 16.86 0.69
C LEU A 64 8.75 15.92 -0.36
N LEU A 65 7.71 15.14 -0.02
CA LEU A 65 7.00 14.29 -0.97
C LEU A 65 6.25 15.13 -2.02
N GLY A 66 5.66 16.26 -1.61
CA GLY A 66 5.07 17.23 -2.53
C GLY A 66 6.10 17.80 -3.51
N PHE A 67 7.30 18.14 -3.03
CA PHE A 67 8.40 18.56 -3.89
C PHE A 67 8.84 17.45 -4.86
N ALA A 68 8.96 16.19 -4.40
CA ALA A 68 9.28 15.06 -5.27
C ALA A 68 8.22 14.89 -6.38
N MET A 69 6.93 15.00 -6.04
CA MET A 69 5.83 15.00 -7.02
C MET A 69 6.00 16.11 -8.06
N PHE A 70 6.29 17.34 -7.61
CA PHE A 70 6.47 18.48 -8.49
C PHE A 70 7.68 18.32 -9.41
N ALA A 71 8.81 17.81 -8.90
CA ALA A 71 10.01 17.53 -9.69
C ALA A 71 9.73 16.48 -10.79
N HIS A 72 8.96 15.44 -10.46
CA HIS A 72 8.50 14.45 -11.43
C HIS A 72 7.62 15.08 -12.51
N TRP A 73 6.61 15.86 -12.11
CA TRP A 73 5.72 16.55 -13.03
C TRP A 73 6.51 17.48 -13.97
N ALA A 74 7.38 18.33 -13.43
CA ALA A 74 8.21 19.25 -14.21
C ALA A 74 9.09 18.51 -15.23
N SER A 75 9.68 17.37 -14.84
CA SER A 75 10.45 16.52 -15.75
C SER A 75 9.62 16.00 -16.92
N VAL A 76 8.40 15.51 -16.66
CA VAL A 76 7.52 14.97 -17.69
C VAL A 76 6.97 16.09 -18.58
N ALA A 77 6.55 17.21 -18.01
CA ALA A 77 6.09 18.38 -18.76
C ALA A 77 7.18 18.89 -19.70
N ASP A 78 8.43 18.97 -19.25
CA ASP A 78 9.57 19.34 -20.09
C ASP A 78 9.81 18.31 -21.21
N ALA A 79 9.65 17.00 -20.93
CA ALA A 79 9.75 15.97 -21.95
C ALA A 79 8.64 16.07 -23.01
N ILE A 80 7.39 16.30 -22.62
CA ILE A 80 6.28 16.48 -23.56
C ILE A 80 6.47 17.75 -24.39
N ARG A 81 6.87 18.86 -23.76
CA ARG A 81 7.15 20.13 -24.46
C ARG A 81 8.25 19.98 -25.51
N GLN A 82 9.25 19.14 -25.24
CA GLN A 82 10.32 18.81 -26.20
C GLN A 82 9.87 17.81 -27.28
N ALA A 83 8.56 17.58 -27.45
CA ALA A 83 7.97 16.61 -28.37
C ALA A 83 8.56 15.20 -28.22
N ALA A 84 9.00 14.85 -27.01
CA ALA A 84 9.74 13.61 -26.80
C ALA A 84 8.94 12.34 -27.04
N PHE A 85 7.62 12.50 -26.97
CA PHE A 85 6.65 11.43 -27.06
C PHE A 85 5.44 11.96 -27.83
N PRO A 86 5.45 11.87 -29.18
CA PRO A 86 4.30 12.26 -29.96
C PRO A 86 3.07 11.42 -29.57
N GLY A 87 1.96 12.09 -29.23
CA GLY A 87 0.68 11.46 -28.87
C GLY A 87 0.29 11.51 -27.39
N PHE A 88 1.10 12.09 -26.49
CA PHE A 88 0.63 12.41 -25.14
C PHE A 88 -0.06 13.78 -25.08
N GLY A 89 -1.24 13.82 -24.46
CA GLY A 89 -1.95 15.06 -24.17
C GLY A 89 -1.44 15.77 -22.91
N PRO A 90 -1.96 16.96 -22.60
CA PRO A 90 -1.56 17.77 -21.44
C PRO A 90 -1.81 17.09 -20.08
N TRP A 91 -2.62 16.02 -20.04
CA TRP A 91 -2.91 15.23 -18.83
C TRP A 91 -1.78 14.26 -18.45
N ALA A 92 -0.94 13.88 -19.42
CA ALA A 92 0.05 12.82 -19.24
C ALA A 92 1.13 13.11 -18.18
N PRO A 93 1.61 14.35 -17.98
CA PRO A 93 2.52 14.68 -16.88
C PRO A 93 1.89 14.46 -15.52
N GLY A 94 0.65 14.93 -15.33
CA GLY A 94 -0.09 14.77 -14.08
C GLY A 94 -0.33 13.30 -13.77
N PHE A 95 -0.81 12.53 -14.76
CA PHE A 95 -1.03 11.09 -14.60
C PHE A 95 0.27 10.32 -14.33
N SER A 96 1.35 10.62 -15.05
CA SER A 96 2.63 9.94 -14.82
C SER A 96 3.24 10.28 -13.46
N ALA A 97 3.15 11.52 -13.00
CA ALA A 97 3.63 11.92 -11.69
C ALA A 97 2.77 11.29 -10.59
N ALA A 98 1.44 11.31 -10.74
CA ALA A 98 0.51 10.65 -9.84
C ALA A 98 0.75 9.15 -9.74
N MET A 99 0.96 8.46 -10.87
CA MET A 99 1.32 7.04 -10.90
C MET A 99 2.70 6.79 -10.28
N GLY A 100 3.69 7.65 -10.56
CA GLY A 100 5.04 7.52 -10.01
C GLY A 100 5.06 7.65 -8.48
N LEU A 101 4.38 8.65 -7.93
CA LEU A 101 4.28 8.84 -6.49
C LEU A 101 3.33 7.82 -5.83
N GLY A 102 2.22 7.50 -6.49
CA GLY A 102 1.27 6.50 -6.05
C GLY A 102 1.91 5.11 -5.93
N ALA A 103 2.60 4.66 -6.98
CA ALA A 103 3.30 3.39 -6.98
C ALA A 103 4.58 3.41 -6.14
N GLY A 104 5.31 4.53 -6.09
CA GLY A 104 6.59 4.64 -5.38
C GLY A 104 6.49 4.90 -3.88
N ALA A 105 5.45 5.60 -3.43
CA ALA A 105 5.27 5.98 -2.03
C ALA A 105 4.02 5.36 -1.40
N TYR A 106 2.86 5.55 -2.03
CA TYR A 106 1.59 5.11 -1.42
C TYR A 106 1.40 3.59 -1.46
N ALA A 107 1.81 2.91 -2.53
CA ALA A 107 1.64 1.46 -2.62
C ALA A 107 2.53 0.71 -1.59
N PRO A 108 3.83 1.03 -1.42
CA PRO A 108 4.63 0.44 -0.34
C PRO A 108 4.11 0.80 1.04
N ALA A 109 3.73 2.06 1.29
CA ALA A 109 3.17 2.48 2.56
C ALA A 109 1.86 1.74 2.88
N LEU A 110 0.96 1.64 1.91
CA LEU A 110 -0.28 0.87 2.03
C LEU A 110 0.02 -0.60 2.28
N ALA A 111 0.96 -1.20 1.56
CA ALA A 111 1.35 -2.59 1.75
C ALA A 111 1.85 -2.84 3.17
N VAL A 112 2.74 -1.98 3.70
CA VAL A 112 3.22 -2.07 5.09
C VAL A 112 2.07 -1.90 6.08
N THR A 113 1.23 -0.88 5.90
CA THR A 113 0.06 -0.65 6.76
C THR A 113 -0.89 -1.85 6.76
N LEU A 114 -1.13 -2.49 5.62
CA LEU A 114 -2.00 -3.66 5.52
C LEU A 114 -1.43 -4.91 6.20
N GLN A 115 -0.12 -4.97 6.46
CA GLN A 115 0.47 -6.05 7.26
C GLN A 115 0.19 -5.85 8.76
N VAL A 116 0.25 -4.61 9.24
CA VAL A 116 0.11 -4.28 10.68
C VAL A 116 -1.30 -3.88 11.10
N ALA A 117 -2.15 -3.49 10.14
CA ALA A 117 -3.47 -2.93 10.38
C ALA A 117 -4.40 -3.34 9.24
N PHE A 118 -4.63 -4.65 9.09
CA PHE A 118 -5.50 -5.18 8.08
C PHE A 118 -6.97 -4.82 8.39
N PRO A 119 -7.68 -4.16 7.47
CA PRO A 119 -9.09 -3.82 7.69
C PRO A 119 -9.95 -5.08 7.61
N ALA A 120 -10.73 -5.32 8.67
CA ALA A 120 -11.67 -6.42 8.74
C ALA A 120 -13.06 -5.91 9.11
N TRP A 121 -14.10 -6.46 8.50
CA TRP A 121 -15.48 -6.01 8.71
C TRP A 121 -16.35 -7.15 9.24
N THR A 122 -17.18 -6.79 10.22
CA THR A 122 -18.29 -7.62 10.71
C THR A 122 -19.60 -6.84 10.53
N PRO A 123 -20.77 -7.48 10.65
CA PRO A 123 -22.04 -6.76 10.73
C PRO A 123 -22.09 -5.71 11.85
N GLY A 124 -21.30 -5.88 12.92
CA GLY A 124 -21.21 -4.95 14.05
C GLY A 124 -20.22 -3.80 13.88
N GLY A 125 -19.43 -3.76 12.79
CA GLY A 125 -18.47 -2.68 12.54
C GLY A 125 -17.16 -3.12 11.90
N GLY A 126 -16.30 -2.12 11.66
CA GLY A 126 -14.96 -2.29 11.10
C GLY A 126 -13.88 -2.30 12.18
N PHE A 127 -12.90 -3.17 12.00
CA PHE A 127 -11.76 -3.37 12.88
C PHE A 127 -10.45 -3.27 12.09
N LEU A 128 -9.38 -2.89 12.78
CA LEU A 128 -8.01 -2.99 12.28
C LEU A 128 -7.33 -4.14 13.01
N VAL A 129 -6.90 -5.15 12.26
CA VAL A 129 -6.30 -6.38 12.77
C VAL A 129 -4.81 -6.37 12.49
N ASP A 130 -4.00 -6.47 13.53
CA ASP A 130 -2.58 -6.75 13.38
C ASP A 130 -2.40 -8.23 13.07
N ARG A 131 -1.99 -8.53 11.82
CA ARG A 131 -1.82 -9.92 11.37
C ARG A 131 -0.52 -10.54 11.88
N SER A 132 0.44 -9.71 12.28
CA SER A 132 1.75 -10.13 12.75
C SER A 132 1.82 -10.27 14.27
N ALA A 133 0.80 -9.77 14.99
CA ALA A 133 0.78 -9.72 16.45
C ALA A 133 1.07 -11.07 17.11
N PHE A 134 0.76 -12.20 16.46
CA PHE A 134 0.93 -13.54 17.03
C PHE A 134 1.84 -14.46 16.21
N ASP A 135 2.68 -13.91 15.33
CA ASP A 135 3.62 -14.71 14.52
C ASP A 135 4.73 -15.36 15.37
N SER A 136 5.16 -14.67 16.42
CA SER A 136 6.25 -15.11 17.31
C SER A 136 5.85 -15.21 18.78
N ARG A 137 4.57 -14.99 19.09
CA ARG A 137 4.03 -15.03 20.45
C ARG A 137 2.63 -15.63 20.45
N GLU A 138 2.34 -16.46 21.44
CA GLU A 138 0.99 -16.96 21.63
C GLU A 138 0.07 -15.83 22.14
N PRO A 139 -1.23 -15.88 21.82
CA PRO A 139 -2.18 -14.95 22.40
C PRO A 139 -2.31 -15.16 23.90
N GLU A 140 -2.39 -14.06 24.66
CA GLU A 140 -2.60 -14.06 26.10
C GLU A 140 -4.08 -13.87 26.45
N ALA A 141 -4.45 -14.27 27.67
CA ALA A 141 -5.80 -14.03 28.18
C ALA A 141 -6.13 -12.53 28.17
N GLY A 142 -7.32 -12.18 27.67
CA GLY A 142 -7.80 -10.82 27.51
C GLY A 142 -7.56 -10.21 26.12
N HIS A 143 -6.66 -10.78 25.30
CA HIS A 143 -6.47 -10.33 23.92
C HIS A 143 -7.71 -10.59 23.06
N TRP A 144 -8.00 -9.67 22.15
CA TRP A 144 -8.99 -9.86 21.10
C TRP A 144 -8.31 -10.42 19.86
N VAL A 145 -8.80 -11.55 19.37
CA VAL A 145 -8.27 -12.24 18.20
C VAL A 145 -9.32 -12.29 17.11
N TRP A 146 -8.85 -12.16 15.87
CA TRP A 146 -9.68 -12.39 14.69
C TRP A 146 -9.54 -13.84 14.27
N LEU A 147 -10.63 -14.61 14.35
CA LEU A 147 -10.62 -16.01 13.98
C LEU A 147 -10.98 -16.19 12.51
N GLU A 148 -10.16 -16.97 11.80
CA GLU A 148 -10.53 -17.42 10.46
C GLU A 148 -11.66 -18.46 10.56
N ALA A 149 -12.68 -18.30 9.71
CA ALA A 149 -13.79 -19.22 9.62
C ALA A 149 -13.26 -20.61 9.23
N THR A 150 -13.15 -21.49 10.21
CA THR A 150 -12.63 -22.85 10.03
C THR A 150 -13.73 -23.83 9.60
N ALA A 151 -15.00 -23.42 9.72
CA ALA A 151 -16.16 -24.19 9.30
C ALA A 151 -17.27 -23.24 8.79
N PRO A 152 -18.14 -23.67 7.85
CA PRO A 152 -19.24 -22.86 7.31
C PRO A 152 -20.18 -22.31 8.40
N GLU A 153 -20.29 -23.05 9.51
CA GLU A 153 -21.17 -22.72 10.65
C GLU A 153 -20.54 -21.73 11.64
N ARG A 154 -19.24 -21.42 11.49
CA ARG A 154 -18.55 -20.42 12.30
C ARG A 154 -18.15 -19.25 11.42
N PRO A 155 -18.96 -18.17 11.38
CA PRO A 155 -18.57 -16.96 10.66
C PRO A 155 -17.23 -16.46 11.20
N ARG A 156 -16.47 -15.71 10.37
CA ARG A 156 -15.28 -15.00 10.85
C ARG A 156 -15.72 -14.10 11.99
N THR A 157 -15.24 -14.38 13.19
CA THR A 157 -15.64 -13.67 14.40
C THR A 157 -14.45 -13.09 15.12
N VAL A 158 -14.73 -11.96 15.75
CA VAL A 158 -13.88 -11.37 16.78
C VAL A 158 -14.17 -12.13 18.07
N ALA A 159 -13.15 -12.65 18.72
CA ALA A 159 -13.27 -13.38 19.98
C ALA A 159 -12.25 -12.87 20.99
N GLN A 160 -12.62 -12.87 22.27
CA GLN A 160 -11.66 -12.61 23.34
C GLN A 160 -11.07 -13.94 23.81
N VAL A 161 -9.75 -13.95 23.98
CA VAL A 161 -9.01 -15.10 24.50
C VAL A 161 -9.26 -15.18 25.99
N VAL A 162 -9.89 -16.27 26.42
CA VAL A 162 -10.26 -16.47 27.83
C VAL A 162 -9.27 -17.34 28.60
N GLY A 163 -8.46 -18.13 27.89
CA GLY A 163 -7.44 -18.99 28.47
C GLY A 163 -6.46 -19.45 27.39
N VAL A 164 -5.27 -19.85 27.82
CA VAL A 164 -4.16 -20.27 26.95
C VAL A 164 -3.77 -21.73 27.21
N GLY A 165 -2.86 -22.28 26.39
CA GLY A 165 -2.40 -23.66 26.53
C GLY A 165 -1.90 -23.97 27.95
N GLY A 166 -2.38 -25.07 28.52
CA GLY A 166 -2.03 -25.51 29.88
C GLY A 166 -2.97 -25.02 30.98
N GLN A 167 -3.93 -24.14 30.68
CA GLN A 167 -4.92 -23.69 31.65
C GLN A 167 -6.20 -24.54 31.62
N GLN A 168 -6.80 -24.78 32.78
CA GLN A 168 -8.10 -25.43 32.90
C GLN A 168 -9.22 -24.41 32.86
N VAL A 169 -10.04 -24.46 31.80
CA VAL A 169 -11.22 -23.62 31.65
C VAL A 169 -12.47 -24.42 32.03
N SER A 170 -13.29 -23.88 32.94
CA SER A 170 -14.56 -24.48 33.35
C SER A 170 -15.68 -23.46 33.43
N TRP A 171 -16.90 -23.90 33.19
CA TRP A 171 -18.11 -23.10 33.33
C TRP A 171 -18.89 -23.59 34.53
N VAL A 172 -19.09 -22.74 35.53
CA VAL A 172 -19.78 -23.09 36.79
C VAL A 172 -20.76 -21.98 37.13
N ASN A 173 -22.05 -22.34 37.25
CA ASN A 173 -23.14 -21.42 37.62
C ASN A 173 -23.21 -20.15 36.76
N GLY A 174 -23.02 -20.27 35.44
CA GLY A 174 -23.09 -19.10 34.57
C GLY A 174 -21.79 -18.28 34.50
N ALA A 175 -20.76 -18.64 35.26
CA ALA A 175 -19.50 -17.92 35.32
C ALA A 175 -18.38 -18.75 34.69
N LEU A 176 -17.47 -18.05 34.00
CA LEU A 176 -16.25 -18.62 33.45
C LEU A 176 -15.16 -18.65 34.53
N TRP A 177 -14.52 -19.81 34.70
CA TRP A 177 -13.42 -20.03 35.62
C TRP A 177 -12.19 -20.53 34.86
N VAL A 178 -11.01 -20.00 35.18
CA VAL A 178 -9.71 -20.35 34.60
C VAL A 178 -8.76 -20.67 35.74
N ASP A 179 -8.22 -21.89 35.76
CA ASP A 179 -7.35 -22.40 36.83
C ASP A 179 -7.92 -22.24 38.24
N GLY A 180 -9.25 -22.35 38.37
CA GLY A 180 -9.96 -22.17 39.64
C GLY A 180 -10.20 -20.72 40.06
N PHE A 181 -9.83 -19.74 39.24
CA PHE A 181 -10.14 -18.32 39.44
C PHE A 181 -11.27 -17.87 38.53
N ARG A 182 -12.18 -17.04 39.05
CA ARG A 182 -13.26 -16.46 38.25
C ARG A 182 -12.67 -15.46 37.25
N SER A 183 -12.96 -15.66 35.97
CA SER A 183 -12.55 -14.74 34.92
C SER A 183 -13.36 -13.44 34.99
N SER A 184 -12.70 -12.32 34.71
CA SER A 184 -13.34 -11.00 34.56
C SER A 184 -13.99 -10.82 33.18
N VAL A 185 -13.78 -11.76 32.26
CA VAL A 185 -14.39 -11.72 30.93
C VAL A 185 -15.88 -12.00 31.05
N GLU A 186 -16.68 -11.00 30.72
CA GLU A 186 -18.13 -11.13 30.60
C GLU A 186 -18.44 -11.88 29.29
N VAL A 187 -18.66 -13.19 29.41
CA VAL A 187 -19.08 -14.02 28.28
C VAL A 187 -20.60 -14.02 28.24
N GLU A 188 -21.18 -13.34 27.26
CA GLU A 188 -22.61 -13.51 26.98
C GLU A 188 -22.85 -14.96 26.55
N PRO A 189 -23.76 -15.71 27.21
CA PRO A 189 -23.96 -17.11 26.90
C PRO A 189 -24.39 -17.25 25.44
N ALA A 190 -23.66 -18.08 24.69
CA ALA A 190 -23.96 -18.40 23.31
C ALA A 190 -25.36 -19.02 23.21
N GLY A 191 -26.37 -18.19 22.90
CA GLY A 191 -27.77 -18.61 22.82
C GLY A 191 -28.83 -17.55 23.21
N ALA A 192 -28.44 -16.35 23.64
CA ALA A 192 -29.42 -15.31 24.05
C ALA A 192 -29.77 -14.27 22.97
N GLY A 193 -29.30 -14.41 21.72
CA GLY A 193 -29.66 -13.56 20.60
C GLY A 193 -30.66 -14.23 19.67
N ARG A 194 -31.89 -13.68 19.61
CA ARG A 194 -32.90 -13.98 18.59
C ARG A 194 -32.51 -13.44 17.22
#